data_AF-A0AAV4UWZ8-F1
#
_entry.id   AF-A0AAV4UWZ8-F1
#
_cell.length_a   1.000
_cell.length_b   1.000
_cell.length_c   1.000
_cell.angle_alpha   90.00
_cell.angle_beta   90.00
_cell.angle_gamma   90.00
#
_symmetry.space_group_name_H-M   'P 1'
#
loop_
_entity.id
_entity.type
_entity.pdbx_description
1 polymer ?
#
loop_
_entity_poly.entity_id
_entity_poly.type
_entity_poly.pdbx_seq_one_letter_code
_entity_poly.pdbx_strand_id
1 'polypeptide(L)'
;MFTAGMVWLITFIVCFYFSVPAYGMNYTDCSPENIHVLDVSVSNCEGEAWCPLYRGNFTDLSIVFQVDSEVNNLTALVHGGVGGVFLKFNHKAKNALHWGSGLICPLVPGKIYNYTTSINVKKMYPPIKSVVRWQLMEGQNKIVCVLIPGEII
;
A
#
# COMPACT_ATOMS: atom_id res chain seq x y z
N MET A 1 43.69 15.31 -36.02
CA MET A 1 42.25 15.26 -36.36
C MET A 1 41.73 13.90 -35.92
N PHE A 2 40.51 13.81 -35.37
CA PHE A 2 39.88 12.64 -34.70
C PHE A 2 40.05 12.50 -33.19
N THR A 3 39.69 13.50 -32.37
CA THR A 3 39.42 13.24 -30.93
C THR A 3 38.24 13.98 -30.30
N ALA A 4 37.59 14.95 -30.96
CA ALA A 4 36.49 15.70 -30.33
C ALA A 4 35.07 15.15 -30.63
N GLY A 5 34.83 14.63 -31.84
CA GLY A 5 33.48 14.20 -32.26
C GLY A 5 33.04 12.84 -31.71
N MET A 6 33.98 11.98 -31.32
CA MET A 6 33.69 10.61 -30.89
C MET A 6 33.21 10.56 -29.43
N VAL A 7 33.65 11.50 -28.58
CA VAL A 7 33.23 11.59 -27.17
C VAL A 7 31.76 12.00 -27.07
N TRP A 8 31.30 12.91 -27.94
CA TRP A 8 29.93 13.44 -27.88
C TRP A 8 28.86 12.44 -28.36
N LEU A 9 29.23 11.51 -29.23
CA LEU A 9 28.36 10.41 -29.68
C LEU A 9 28.21 9.31 -28.62
N ILE A 10 29.25 9.07 -27.81
CA ILE A 10 29.23 8.02 -26.77
C ILE A 10 28.35 8.46 -25.58
N THR A 11 28.34 9.75 -25.22
CA THR A 11 27.51 10.25 -24.11
C THR A 11 26.00 10.22 -24.40
N PHE A 12 25.60 10.24 -25.68
CA PHE A 12 24.19 10.19 -26.08
C PHE A 12 23.59 8.78 -26.05
N ILE A 13 24.43 7.74 -26.13
CA ILE A 13 23.99 6.33 -26.18
C ILE A 13 23.90 5.70 -24.78
N VAL A 14 24.54 6.28 -23.76
CA VAL A 14 24.50 5.78 -22.37
C VAL A 14 23.24 6.22 -21.60
N CYS A 15 22.26 6.84 -22.27
CA CYS A 15 20.86 6.86 -21.82
C CYS A 15 20.12 5.56 -22.21
N PHE A 16 20.84 4.45 -22.35
CA PHE A 16 20.28 3.12 -22.47
C PHE A 16 19.60 2.78 -21.14
N TYR A 17 18.35 3.20 -21.02
CA TYR A 17 17.27 2.46 -20.40
C TYR A 17 17.71 1.66 -19.16
N PHE A 18 17.97 2.34 -18.05
CA PHE A 18 17.63 1.75 -16.75
C PHE A 18 16.10 1.74 -16.67
N SER A 19 15.45 0.88 -17.45
CA SER A 19 14.07 0.50 -17.17
C SER A 19 14.13 -0.32 -15.90
N VAL A 20 14.00 0.36 -14.75
CA VAL A 20 13.76 -0.32 -13.48
C VAL A 20 12.47 -1.11 -13.68
N PRO A 21 12.50 -2.45 -13.68
CA PRO A 21 11.26 -3.21 -13.71
C PRO A 21 10.41 -2.79 -12.52
N ALA A 22 9.21 -2.26 -12.79
CA ALA A 22 8.23 -1.97 -11.78
C ALA A 22 7.67 -3.31 -11.28
N TYR A 23 8.31 -3.88 -10.24
CA TYR A 23 7.78 -5.06 -9.56
C TYR A 23 6.61 -4.63 -8.69
N GLY A 24 5.40 -4.82 -9.18
CA GLY A 24 4.18 -4.70 -8.37
C GLY A 24 4.13 -5.79 -7.32
N MET A 25 3.56 -5.48 -6.14
CA MET A 25 3.30 -6.47 -5.10
C MET A 25 1.95 -7.17 -5.34
N ASN A 26 1.80 -8.38 -4.82
CA ASN A 26 0.51 -9.08 -4.88
C ASN A 26 -0.45 -8.52 -3.84
N TYR A 27 -1.66 -8.16 -4.26
CA TYR A 27 -2.78 -7.84 -3.38
C TYR A 27 -4.10 -8.25 -4.03
N THR A 28 -5.16 -8.36 -3.23
CA THR A 28 -6.52 -8.58 -3.72
C THR A 28 -7.40 -7.41 -3.32
N ASP A 29 -8.01 -6.75 -4.30
CA ASP A 29 -9.05 -5.76 -4.04
C ASP A 29 -10.33 -6.47 -3.57
N CYS A 30 -10.81 -6.10 -2.38
CA CYS A 30 -12.05 -6.58 -1.78
C CYS A 30 -13.04 -5.43 -1.51
N SER A 31 -12.84 -4.29 -2.19
CA SER A 31 -13.68 -3.09 -2.07
C SER A 31 -15.07 -3.34 -2.68
N PRO A 32 -16.06 -2.47 -2.39
CA PRO A 32 -17.33 -2.48 -3.13
C PRO A 32 -17.10 -2.16 -4.62
N GLU A 33 -18.07 -2.49 -5.48
CA GLU A 33 -17.95 -2.34 -6.94
C GLU A 33 -17.70 -0.89 -7.41
N ASN A 34 -18.14 0.10 -6.64
CA ASN A 34 -18.04 1.53 -6.96
C ASN A 34 -16.76 2.20 -6.42
N ILE A 35 -15.73 1.40 -6.10
CA ILE A 35 -14.44 1.88 -5.63
C ILE A 35 -13.36 1.12 -6.38
N HIS A 36 -12.39 1.85 -6.92
CA HIS A 36 -11.32 1.28 -7.71
C HIS A 36 -9.98 1.48 -7.00
N VAL A 37 -9.40 0.39 -6.48
CA VAL A 37 -8.00 0.40 -6.03
C VAL A 37 -7.12 0.30 -7.26
N LEU A 38 -6.24 1.29 -7.41
CA LEU A 38 -5.35 1.43 -8.57
C LEU A 38 -3.96 0.86 -8.27
N ASP A 39 -3.48 1.05 -7.05
CA ASP A 39 -2.17 0.54 -6.62
C ASP A 39 -2.12 0.34 -5.11
N VAL A 40 -1.30 -0.63 -4.69
CA VAL A 40 -0.97 -0.87 -3.29
C VAL A 40 0.53 -1.09 -3.22
N SER A 41 1.21 -0.37 -2.32
CA SER A 41 2.63 -0.56 -2.07
C SER A 41 2.91 -0.70 -0.57
N VAL A 42 3.84 -1.58 -0.25
CA VAL A 42 4.33 -1.82 1.11
C VAL A 42 5.84 -1.80 1.06
N SER A 43 6.46 -1.02 1.95
CA SER A 43 7.92 -0.86 1.99
C SER A 43 8.63 -2.22 2.11
N ASN A 44 9.58 -2.51 1.22
CA ASN A 44 10.34 -3.76 1.15
C ASN A 44 9.49 -5.00 0.78
N CYS A 45 8.44 -4.84 -0.01
CA CYS A 45 7.62 -5.94 -0.53
C CYS A 45 7.70 -6.09 -2.06
N GLU A 46 8.55 -5.30 -2.73
CA GLU A 46 8.66 -5.30 -4.18
C GLU A 46 9.16 -6.67 -4.70
N GLY A 47 8.36 -7.32 -5.55
CA GLY A 47 8.70 -8.63 -6.13
C GLY A 47 8.46 -9.83 -5.21
N GLU A 48 7.95 -9.62 -4.00
CA GLU A 48 7.71 -10.69 -3.03
C GLU A 48 6.29 -11.27 -3.13
N ALA A 49 6.19 -12.60 -3.03
CA ALA A 49 4.88 -13.26 -3.00
C ALA A 49 4.18 -13.08 -1.64
N TRP A 50 4.96 -12.93 -0.56
CA TRP A 50 4.51 -12.67 0.80
C TRP A 50 5.35 -11.52 1.34
N CYS A 51 4.73 -10.39 1.68
CA CYS A 51 5.46 -9.22 2.15
C CYS A 51 6.22 -9.52 3.45
N PRO A 52 7.54 -9.36 3.49
CA PRO A 52 8.30 -9.54 4.73
C PRO A 52 8.01 -8.41 5.71
N LEU A 53 7.37 -8.74 6.83
CA LEU A 53 7.01 -7.82 7.90
C LEU A 53 7.96 -8.00 9.08
N TYR A 54 9.01 -7.19 9.13
CA TYR A 54 10.08 -7.28 10.13
C TYR A 54 9.62 -6.84 11.52
N ARG A 55 9.70 -7.76 12.47
CA ARG A 55 9.39 -7.50 13.89
C ARG A 55 10.29 -6.43 14.50
N GLY A 56 9.68 -5.48 15.18
CA GLY A 56 10.33 -4.33 15.82
C GLY A 56 10.54 -3.14 14.89
N ASN A 57 10.18 -3.25 13.61
CA ASN A 57 10.33 -2.20 12.63
C ASN A 57 8.99 -1.55 12.28
N PHE A 58 9.10 -0.36 11.68
CA PHE A 58 7.99 0.29 11.01
C PHE A 58 7.96 -0.13 9.54
N THR A 59 6.75 -0.28 9.02
CA THR A 59 6.47 -0.58 7.62
C THR A 59 5.47 0.43 7.11
N ASP A 60 5.77 1.03 5.97
CA ASP A 60 4.92 2.01 5.32
C ASP A 60 4.02 1.34 4.28
N LEU A 61 2.75 1.72 4.28
CA LEU A 61 1.71 1.29 3.36
C LEU A 61 1.21 2.49 2.56
N SER A 62 1.10 2.33 1.25
CA SER A 62 0.44 3.26 0.34
C SER A 62 -0.71 2.55 -0.36
N ILE A 63 -1.88 3.18 -0.43
CA ILE A 63 -3.02 2.69 -1.22
C ILE A 63 -3.51 3.82 -2.10
N VAL A 64 -3.41 3.63 -3.41
CA VAL A 64 -3.92 4.57 -4.41
C VAL A 64 -5.30 4.08 -4.86
N PHE A 65 -6.32 4.93 -4.72
CA PHE A 65 -7.69 4.57 -5.05
C PHE A 65 -8.48 5.75 -5.61
N GLN A 66 -9.52 5.46 -6.38
CA GLN A 66 -10.50 6.42 -6.85
C GLN A 66 -11.82 6.22 -6.11
N VAL A 67 -12.48 7.33 -5.77
CA VAL A 67 -13.82 7.31 -5.14
C VAL A 67 -14.87 7.81 -6.13
N ASP A 68 -16.02 7.15 -6.20
CA ASP A 68 -17.13 7.54 -7.08
C ASP A 68 -18.24 8.31 -6.34
N SER A 69 -18.14 8.40 -5.01
CA SER A 69 -19.04 9.16 -4.14
C SER A 69 -18.25 10.05 -3.19
N GLU A 70 -18.91 11.08 -2.66
CA GLU A 70 -18.32 11.93 -1.63
C GLU A 70 -18.05 11.11 -0.36
N VAL A 71 -16.89 11.31 0.26
CA VAL A 71 -16.51 10.67 1.52
C VAL A 71 -16.07 11.74 2.53
N ASN A 72 -16.83 11.87 3.60
CA ASN A 72 -16.72 12.93 4.59
C ASN A 72 -15.80 12.57 5.77
N ASN A 73 -15.63 11.28 6.04
CA ASN A 73 -14.71 10.82 7.08
C ASN A 73 -14.18 9.41 6.78
N LEU A 74 -12.97 9.11 7.24
CA LEU A 74 -12.35 7.80 7.06
C LEU A 74 -11.66 7.30 8.32
N THR A 75 -11.87 6.02 8.61
CA THR A 75 -11.17 5.29 9.66
C THR A 75 -10.51 4.04 9.08
N ALA A 76 -9.31 3.73 9.54
CA ALA A 76 -8.57 2.55 9.16
C ALA A 76 -8.87 1.39 10.12
N LEU A 77 -9.25 0.23 9.57
CA LEU A 77 -9.51 -1.01 10.28
C LEU A 77 -8.66 -2.13 9.68
N VAL A 78 -7.94 -2.86 10.54
CA VAL A 78 -6.89 -3.80 10.11
C VAL A 78 -7.06 -5.13 10.82
N HIS A 79 -7.11 -6.21 10.05
CA HIS A 79 -7.24 -7.58 10.56
C HIS A 79 -6.20 -8.50 9.92
N GLY A 80 -5.54 -9.36 10.69
CA GLY A 80 -4.68 -10.42 10.15
C GLY A 80 -5.43 -11.76 10.07
N GLY A 81 -5.37 -12.44 8.94
CA GLY A 81 -5.95 -13.75 8.70
C GLY A 81 -4.91 -14.87 8.68
N VAL A 82 -5.08 -15.87 9.54
CA VAL A 82 -4.22 -17.07 9.60
C VAL A 82 -5.08 -18.30 9.28
N GLY A 83 -4.67 -19.12 8.31
CA GLY A 83 -5.35 -20.39 8.00
C GLY A 83 -6.83 -20.25 7.63
N GLY A 84 -7.23 -19.15 7.00
CA GLY A 84 -8.63 -18.87 6.63
C GLY A 84 -9.48 -18.21 7.73
N VAL A 85 -8.91 -17.98 8.92
CA VAL A 85 -9.60 -17.30 10.03
C VAL A 85 -8.92 -15.97 10.34
N PHE A 86 -9.68 -14.88 10.40
CA PHE A 86 -9.17 -13.60 10.88
C PHE A 86 -8.99 -13.65 12.39
N LEU A 87 -7.73 -13.52 12.83
CA LEU A 87 -7.42 -13.37 14.24
C LEU A 87 -8.12 -12.11 14.74
N LYS A 88 -8.87 -12.26 15.84
CA LYS A 88 -9.53 -11.15 16.53
C LYS A 88 -8.46 -10.29 17.20
N PHE A 89 -7.87 -9.37 16.44
CA PHE A 89 -7.10 -8.29 17.02
C PHE A 89 -8.10 -7.28 17.59
N ASN A 90 -8.04 -7.02 18.90
CA ASN A 90 -8.83 -5.98 19.58
C ASN A 90 -8.32 -4.57 19.20
N HIS A 91 -8.05 -4.34 17.93
CA HIS A 91 -7.55 -3.07 17.45
C HIS A 91 -8.74 -2.19 17.09
N LYS A 92 -8.91 -1.10 17.83
CA LYS A 92 -9.93 -0.10 17.52
C LYS A 92 -9.60 0.53 16.15
N ALA A 93 -10.63 0.80 15.36
CA ALA A 93 -10.49 1.59 14.15
C ALA A 93 -9.79 2.91 14.49
N LYS A 94 -8.79 3.28 13.69
CA LYS A 94 -8.01 4.51 13.88
C LYS A 94 -8.47 5.57 12.89
N ASN A 95 -8.38 6.85 13.26
CA ASN A 95 -8.63 7.92 12.31
C ASN A 95 -7.63 7.81 11.13
N ALA A 96 -8.14 7.72 9.90
CA ALA A 96 -7.31 7.66 8.71
C ALA A 96 -6.80 9.05 8.29
N LEU A 97 -7.52 10.13 8.66
CA LEU A 97 -7.23 11.52 8.32
C LEU A 97 -6.21 12.15 9.28
N HIS A 98 -5.02 11.57 9.34
CA HIS A 98 -3.91 12.06 10.16
C HIS A 98 -2.91 12.84 9.32
N TRP A 99 -2.05 13.64 9.98
CA TRP A 99 -0.96 14.34 9.31
C TRP A 99 -0.05 13.34 8.58
N GLY A 100 0.21 13.59 7.30
CA GLY A 100 1.00 12.67 6.46
C GLY A 100 0.24 11.46 5.91
N SER A 101 -1.09 11.41 6.07
CA SER A 101 -1.92 10.34 5.48
C SER A 101 -2.19 10.49 3.99
N GLY A 102 -1.91 11.67 3.42
CA GLY A 102 -2.29 12.00 2.04
C GLY A 102 -3.80 12.26 1.84
N LEU A 103 -4.62 12.16 2.90
CA LEU A 103 -6.06 12.35 2.84
C LEU A 103 -6.52 13.59 3.59
N ILE A 104 -7.38 14.37 2.93
CA ILE A 104 -8.11 15.50 3.53
C ILE A 104 -9.56 15.35 3.08
N CYS A 105 -10.48 15.16 4.03
CA CYS A 105 -11.90 15.12 3.73
C CYS A 105 -12.50 16.53 3.62
N PRO A 106 -13.58 16.70 2.83
CA PRO A 106 -14.27 15.65 2.07
C PRO A 106 -13.49 15.20 0.82
N LEU A 107 -13.49 13.89 0.55
CA LEU A 107 -13.03 13.33 -0.71
C LEU A 107 -14.12 13.54 -1.76
N VAL A 108 -13.72 13.96 -2.95
CA VAL A 108 -14.63 14.36 -4.04
C VAL A 108 -14.70 13.23 -5.08
N PRO A 109 -15.90 12.92 -5.61
CA PRO A 109 -16.08 11.93 -6.66
C PRO A 109 -15.15 12.13 -7.87
N GLY A 110 -14.72 11.02 -8.47
CA GLY A 110 -13.91 10.97 -9.68
C GLY A 110 -12.43 11.30 -9.46
N LYS A 111 -12.00 11.65 -8.24
CA LYS A 111 -10.59 11.95 -7.94
C LYS A 111 -9.84 10.73 -7.42
N ILE A 112 -8.56 10.68 -7.76
CA ILE A 112 -7.60 9.70 -7.27
C ILE A 112 -6.93 10.25 -6.01
N TYR A 113 -6.87 9.42 -4.99
CA TYR A 113 -6.26 9.70 -3.70
C TYR A 113 -5.16 8.69 -3.41
N ASN A 114 -4.13 9.12 -2.68
CA ASN A 114 -3.12 8.23 -2.13
C ASN A 114 -3.19 8.28 -0.60
N TYR A 115 -3.60 7.16 0.01
CA TYR A 115 -3.58 6.98 1.44
C TYR A 115 -2.25 6.38 1.88
N THR A 116 -1.56 7.04 2.80
CA THR A 116 -0.30 6.57 3.37
C THR A 116 -0.39 6.38 4.87
N THR A 117 0.26 5.36 5.40
CA THR A 117 0.42 5.20 6.86
C THR A 117 1.60 4.31 7.22
N SER A 118 2.10 4.48 8.44
CA SER A 118 3.20 3.68 8.98
C SER A 118 2.73 2.81 10.14
N ILE A 119 3.07 1.53 10.10
CA ILE A 119 2.64 0.52 11.07
C ILE A 119 3.85 -0.07 11.77
N ASN A 120 3.82 -0.09 13.10
CA ASN A 120 4.81 -0.81 13.89
C ASN A 120 4.45 -2.30 13.98
N VAL A 121 5.26 -3.15 13.36
CA VAL A 121 5.18 -4.61 13.49
C VAL A 121 5.80 -4.99 14.83
N LYS A 122 4.98 -5.26 15.85
CA LYS A 122 5.50 -5.45 17.22
C LYS A 122 6.39 -6.69 17.34
N LYS A 123 7.48 -6.58 18.11
CA LYS A 123 8.39 -7.70 18.42
C LYS A 123 7.71 -8.95 18.99
N MET A 124 6.60 -8.75 19.71
CA MET A 124 5.82 -9.83 20.33
C MET A 124 4.98 -10.65 19.35
N TYR A 125 4.82 -10.21 18.10
CA TYR A 125 4.03 -10.95 17.12
C TYR A 125 4.75 -12.25 16.74
N PRO A 126 4.04 -13.38 16.66
CA PRO A 126 4.64 -14.65 16.29
C PRO A 126 5.07 -14.64 14.82
N PRO A 127 6.15 -15.36 14.45
CA PRO A 127 6.52 -15.51 13.05
C PRO A 127 5.51 -16.40 12.33
N ILE A 128 4.80 -15.83 11.36
CA ILE A 128 3.70 -16.53 10.67
C ILE A 128 3.35 -15.85 9.35
N LYS A 129 2.88 -16.65 8.38
CA LYS A 129 2.23 -16.18 7.17
C LYS A 129 0.76 -15.84 7.44
N SER A 130 0.36 -14.63 7.09
CA SER A 130 -0.96 -14.08 7.36
C SER A 130 -1.42 -13.18 6.23
N VAL A 131 -2.71 -13.21 5.91
CA VAL A 131 -3.31 -12.25 4.97
C VAL A 131 -3.82 -11.06 5.76
N VAL A 132 -3.21 -9.89 5.57
CA VAL A 132 -3.62 -8.63 6.18
C VAL A 132 -4.77 -8.05 5.37
N ARG A 133 -5.94 -7.95 6.00
CA ARG A 133 -7.07 -7.17 5.47
C ARG A 133 -6.97 -5.75 5.98
N TRP A 134 -6.75 -4.81 5.07
CA TRP A 134 -6.76 -3.38 5.34
C TRP A 134 -8.05 -2.76 4.82
N GLN A 135 -8.74 -1.99 5.64
CA GLN A 135 -10.01 -1.36 5.28
C GLN A 135 -10.01 0.12 5.63
N LEU A 136 -10.48 0.96 4.71
CA LEU A 136 -10.88 2.34 5.00
C LEU A 136 -12.40 2.40 5.08
N MET A 137 -12.93 2.89 6.19
CA MET A 137 -14.34 2.85 6.54
C MET A 137 -14.87 4.27 6.77
N GLU A 138 -16.02 4.59 6.20
CA GLU A 138 -16.84 5.75 6.57
C GLU A 138 -17.99 5.27 7.46
N GLY A 139 -17.84 5.40 8.78
CA GLY A 139 -18.78 4.80 9.74
C GLY A 139 -18.80 3.27 9.60
N GLN A 140 -19.92 2.72 9.14
CA GLN A 140 -20.07 1.28 8.88
C GLN A 140 -19.85 0.91 7.40
N ASN A 141 -19.74 1.90 6.53
CA ASN A 141 -19.56 1.69 5.10
C ASN A 141 -18.08 1.45 4.81
N LYS A 142 -17.80 0.35 4.13
CA LYS A 142 -16.46 0.01 3.65
C LYS A 142 -16.21 0.78 2.36
N ILE A 143 -15.25 1.68 2.35
CA ILE A 143 -14.84 2.44 1.16
C ILE A 143 -13.75 1.65 0.43
N VAL A 144 -12.60 1.46 1.06
CA VAL A 144 -11.49 0.68 0.50
C VAL A 144 -11.31 -0.62 1.27
N CYS A 145 -10.96 -1.70 0.58
CA CYS A 145 -10.59 -2.97 1.17
C CYS A 145 -9.53 -3.66 0.32
N VAL A 146 -8.39 -3.97 0.92
CA VAL A 146 -7.32 -4.72 0.26
C VAL A 146 -6.87 -5.87 1.15
N LEU A 147 -6.59 -7.02 0.52
CA LEU A 147 -5.97 -8.18 1.15
C LEU A 147 -4.52 -8.26 0.70
N ILE A 148 -3.59 -8.21 1.66
CA ILE A 148 -2.15 -8.20 1.42
C ILE A 148 -1.55 -9.46 2.05
N PRO A 149 -0.94 -10.36 1.28
CA PRO A 149 -0.20 -11.50 1.83
C PRO A 149 1.07 -10.99 2.54
N GLY A 150 1.20 -11.29 3.83
CA GLY A 150 2.36 -10.88 4.64
C GLY A 150 2.94 -12.04 5.43
N GLU A 151 4.25 -12.00 5.65
CA GLU A 151 4.99 -12.95 6.47
C GLU A 151 5.69 -12.18 7.59
N ILE A 152 5.27 -12.42 8.83
CA ILE A 152 5.93 -11.80 9.99
C ILE A 152 7.24 -12.53 10.24
N ILE A 153 8.35 -11.80 10.17
CA ILE A 153 9.73 -12.33 10.35
C ILE A 153 10.47 -11.64 11.49
#